data_AF-A0A217EU89-F1
#
_entry.id   AF-A0A217EU89-F1
#
_cell.length_a   1.000
_cell.length_b   1.000
_cell.length_c   1.000
_cell.angle_alpha   90.00
_cell.angle_beta   90.00
_cell.angle_gamma   90.00
#
_symmetry.space_group_name_H-M   'P 1'
#
loop_
_entity.id
_entity.type
_entity.pdbx_description
1 polymer ?
#
loop_
_entity_poly.entity_id
_entity_poly.type
_entity_poly.pdbx_seq_one_letter_code
_entity_poly.pdbx_strand_id
1 'polypeptide(L)'
;MHYDELIAELIADGHQQLLLCLNKRRTDDDSEFLLEYLLFTPGGDLVARKIDEDGHSWLLVYWTGSPSSLPLSNVIFNLNLNKRNEVSALLSVFH
;
A
#
# COMPACT_ATOMS: atom_id res chain seq x y z
N MET A 1 -10.36 5.92 1.80
CA MET A 1 -11.24 4.75 1.59
C MET A 1 -10.92 3.65 2.59
N HIS A 2 -11.90 2.78 2.87
CA HIS A 2 -11.68 1.55 3.63
C HIS A 2 -10.93 0.51 2.77
N TYR A 3 -10.33 -0.52 3.36
CA TYR A 3 -9.55 -1.50 2.60
C TYR A 3 -10.42 -2.32 1.63
N ASP A 4 -11.70 -2.53 1.93
CA ASP A 4 -12.60 -3.27 1.02
C ASP A 4 -12.94 -2.48 -0.25
N GLU A 5 -13.08 -1.16 -0.12
CA GLU A 5 -13.23 -0.23 -1.25
C GLU A 5 -11.95 -0.19 -2.07
N LEU A 6 -10.79 -0.10 -1.39
CA LEU A 6 -9.48 -0.13 -2.04
C LEU A 6 -9.28 -1.40 -2.89
N ILE A 7 -9.58 -2.58 -2.34
CA ILE A 7 -9.45 -3.85 -3.06
C ILE A 7 -10.36 -3.85 -4.29
N ALA A 8 -11.59 -3.35 -4.17
CA ALA A 8 -12.53 -3.30 -5.28
C ALA A 8 -12.04 -2.39 -6.41
N GLU A 9 -11.53 -1.20 -6.09
CA GLU A 9 -10.98 -0.28 -7.07
C GLU A 9 -9.73 -0.84 -7.75
N LEU A 10 -8.80 -1.43 -7.00
CA LEU A 10 -7.58 -2.02 -7.57
C LEU A 10 -7.88 -3.19 -8.51
N ILE A 11 -8.90 -4.00 -8.20
CA ILE A 11 -9.38 -5.06 -9.11
C ILE A 11 -10.02 -4.45 -10.37
N ALA A 12 -10.81 -3.40 -10.22
CA ALA A 12 -11.45 -2.71 -11.35
C ALA A 12 -10.43 -2.08 -12.30
N ASP A 13 -9.32 -1.56 -11.76
CA ASP A 13 -8.17 -1.04 -12.51
C ASP A 13 -7.32 -2.15 -13.17
N GLY A 14 -7.68 -3.43 -12.94
CA GLY A 14 -7.06 -4.58 -13.59
C GLY A 14 -5.86 -5.16 -12.84
N HIS A 15 -5.59 -4.71 -11.60
CA HIS A 15 -4.53 -5.29 -10.79
C HIS A 15 -4.93 -6.68 -10.26
N GLN A 16 -4.01 -7.63 -10.33
CA GLN A 16 -4.20 -8.99 -9.83
C GLN A 16 -3.24 -9.36 -8.71
N GLN A 17 -2.04 -8.79 -8.75
CA GLN A 17 -0.99 -9.03 -7.77
C GLN A 17 -0.43 -7.69 -7.29
N LEU A 18 -0.17 -7.61 -6.00
CA LEU A 18 0.43 -6.43 -5.38
C LEU A 18 1.45 -6.85 -4.31
N LEU A 19 2.33 -5.93 -3.96
CA LEU A 19 3.33 -6.08 -2.91
C LEU A 19 3.03 -5.06 -1.81
N LEU A 20 2.73 -5.54 -0.61
CA LEU A 20 2.59 -4.69 0.57
C LEU A 20 3.95 -4.47 1.21
N CYS A 21 4.34 -3.20 1.33
CA CYS A 21 5.60 -2.77 1.93
C CYS A 21 5.33 -1.85 3.12
N LEU A 22 6.20 -1.90 4.12
CA LEU A 22 6.27 -0.88 5.17
C LEU A 22 7.43 0.05 4.90
N ASN A 23 7.14 1.34 4.86
CA ASN A 23 8.10 2.41 4.72
C ASN A 23 8.21 3.19 6.04
N LYS A 24 9.40 3.69 6.33
CA LYS A 24 9.65 4.62 7.43
C LYS A 24 10.17 5.91 6.83
N ARG A 25 9.42 7.00 6.99
CA ARG A 25 9.77 8.32 6.50
C ARG A 25 10.15 9.21 7.68
N ARG A 26 11.28 9.92 7.56
CA ARG A 26 11.62 10.99 8.52
C ARG A 26 10.67 12.16 8.33
N THR A 27 10.17 12.71 9.43
CA THR A 27 9.47 13.99 9.41
C THR A 27 10.49 15.12 9.47
N ASP A 28 10.04 16.37 9.32
CA ASP A 28 10.90 17.55 9.50
C ASP A 28 11.36 17.70 10.96
N ASP A 29 10.70 17.00 11.89
CA ASP A 29 11.20 16.77 13.23
C ASP A 29 12.08 15.50 13.20
N ASP A 30 13.41 15.70 13.24
CA ASP A 30 14.40 14.61 13.19
C ASP A 30 14.23 13.55 14.31
N SER A 31 13.39 13.82 15.31
CA SER A 31 13.07 12.89 16.39
C SER A 31 11.90 11.94 16.11
N GLU A 32 11.12 12.16 15.04
CA GLU A 32 9.94 11.36 14.71
C GLU A 32 10.03 10.67 13.34
N PHE A 33 9.48 9.46 13.27
CA PHE A 33 9.33 8.71 12.03
C PHE A 33 7.86 8.45 11.77
N LEU A 34 7.43 8.76 10.56
CA LEU A 34 6.11 8.42 10.06
C LEU A 34 6.18 7.08 9.34
N LEU A 35 5.32 6.15 9.76
CA LEU A 35 5.20 4.83 9.14
C LEU A 35 4.17 4.90 8.01
N GLU A 36 4.47 4.28 6.87
CA GLU A 36 3.57 4.22 5.72
C GLU A 36 3.46 2.79 5.21
N TYR A 37 2.24 2.32 5.00
CA TYR A 37 1.94 1.12 4.23
C TYR A 37 1.79 1.47 2.75
N LEU A 38 2.53 0.78 1.89
CA LEU A 38 2.57 1.04 0.46
C LEU A 38 2.19 -0.22 -0.31
N LEU A 39 1.35 -0.09 -1.33
CA LEU A 39 1.01 -1.15 -2.27
C LEU A 39 1.67 -0.88 -3.62
N PHE A 40 2.54 -1.80 -4.03
CA PHE A 40 3.21 -1.76 -5.33
C PHE A 40 2.68 -2.81 -6.29
N THR A 41 2.70 -2.52 -7.58
CA THR A 41 2.63 -3.55 -8.62
C THR A 41 3.91 -4.38 -8.60
N PRO A 42 3.91 -5.60 -9.16
CA PRO A 42 5.14 -6.36 -9.38
C PRO A 42 6.17 -5.62 -10.25
N GLY A 43 5.73 -4.64 -11.05
CA GLY A 43 6.58 -3.77 -11.85
C GLY A 43 7.25 -2.64 -11.07
N GLY A 44 6.89 -2.44 -9.80
CA GLY A 44 7.43 -1.39 -8.94
C GLY A 44 6.63 -0.08 -8.96
N ASP A 45 5.44 -0.08 -9.54
CA ASP A 45 4.58 1.11 -9.55
C ASP A 45 3.78 1.19 -8.26
N LEU A 46 3.80 2.35 -7.58
CA LEU A 46 3.00 2.59 -6.39
C LEU A 46 1.55 2.83 -6.80
N VAL A 47 0.62 2.02 -6.28
CA VAL A 47 -0.82 2.11 -6.62
C VAL A 47 -1.68 2.52 -5.45
N ALA A 48 -1.22 2.31 -4.22
CA ALA A 48 -1.91 2.81 -3.04
C ALA A 48 -0.96 3.04 -1.87
N ARG A 49 -1.38 3.91 -0.96
CA ARG A 49 -0.66 4.16 0.29
C ARG A 49 -1.61 4.44 1.45
N LYS A 50 -1.12 4.19 2.66
CA LYS A 50 -1.75 4.58 3.92
C LYS A 50 -0.66 5.03 4.89
N ILE A 51 -0.92 6.12 5.61
CA ILE A 51 -0.10 6.55 6.75
C ILE A 51 -0.59 5.79 7.98
N ASP A 52 0.33 5.24 8.76
CA ASP A 52 0.05 4.53 10.01
C ASP A 52 -0.14 5.53 11.16
N GLU A 53 -1.18 6.35 11.04
CA GLU A 53 -1.65 7.30 12.03
C GLU A 53 -3.16 7.14 12.20
N ASP A 54 -3.67 7.34 13.43
CA ASP A 54 -5.08 7.14 13.75
C ASP A 54 -5.99 7.97 12.83
N GLY A 55 -6.94 7.29 12.19
CA GLY A 55 -7.94 7.92 11.31
C GLY A 55 -7.50 8.13 9.86
N HIS A 56 -6.26 7.79 9.50
CA HIS A 56 -5.81 7.88 8.12
C HIS A 56 -6.35 6.70 7.28
N SER A 57 -7.03 7.05 6.19
CA SER A 57 -7.57 6.07 5.26
C SER A 57 -6.58 5.73 4.14
N TRP A 58 -6.82 4.61 3.46
CA TRP A 58 -6.12 4.30 2.21
C TRP A 58 -6.40 5.36 1.14
N LEU A 59 -5.37 5.62 0.33
CA LEU A 59 -5.37 6.54 -0.79
C LEU A 59 -4.84 5.81 -2.04
N LEU A 60 -5.58 5.89 -3.14
CA LEU A 60 -5.12 5.43 -4.44
C LEU A 60 -4.13 6.43 -5.04
N VAL A 61 -3.14 5.89 -5.74
CA VAL A 61 -2.07 6.65 -6.39
C VAL A 61 -2.15 6.38 -7.89
N TYR A 62 -2.62 7.38 -8.64
CA TYR A 62 -2.84 7.26 -10.10
C TYR A 62 -1.71 7.87 -10.96
N TRP A 63 -0.66 8.45 -10.35
CA TRP A 63 0.36 9.20 -11.09
C TRP A 63 1.48 8.30 -11.63
N THR A 64 1.73 8.40 -12.93
CA THR A 64 2.77 7.70 -13.72
C THR A 64 4.17 8.33 -13.61
N GLY A 65 4.45 9.03 -12.51
CA GLY A 65 5.70 9.75 -12.33
C GLY A 65 6.77 8.88 -11.70
N SER A 66 7.64 8.29 -12.54
CA SER A 66 8.84 7.48 -12.24
C SER A 66 8.64 6.37 -11.19
N PRO A 67 8.99 5.10 -11.50
CA PRO A 67 8.89 4.03 -10.52
C PRO A 67 9.61 4.45 -9.26
N SER A 68 8.89 4.42 -8.13
CA SER A 68 9.42 4.84 -6.86
C SER A 68 10.67 4.02 -6.59
N SER A 69 11.82 4.68 -6.46
CA SER A 69 13.12 4.04 -6.21
C SER A 69 13.24 3.47 -4.79
N LEU A 70 12.12 3.32 -4.08
CA LEU A 70 12.08 2.63 -2.81
C LEU A 70 12.55 1.19 -3.05
N PRO A 71 13.62 0.75 -2.37
CA PRO A 71 14.06 -0.62 -2.51
C PRO A 71 12.93 -1.53 -2.03
N LEU A 72 12.54 -2.48 -2.87
CA LEU A 72 11.60 -3.57 -2.56
C LEU A 72 12.12 -4.51 -1.43
N SER A 73 13.18 -4.13 -0.71
CA SER A 73 13.73 -4.87 0.43
C SER A 73 12.79 -4.91 1.64
N ASN A 74 11.76 -4.07 1.67
CA ASN A 74 10.79 -3.98 2.78
C ASN A 74 9.42 -4.57 2.43
N VAL A 75 9.35 -5.47 1.44
CA VAL A 75 8.13 -6.22 1.15
C VAL A 75 7.81 -7.12 2.34
N ILE A 76 6.62 -6.96 2.88
CA ILE A 76 6.11 -7.76 3.99
C ILE A 76 5.24 -8.89 3.45
N PHE A 77 4.40 -8.60 2.46
CA PHE A 77 3.46 -9.58 1.91
C PHE A 77 3.27 -9.43 0.39
N ASN A 78 3.12 -10.59 -0.26
CA ASN A 78 2.63 -10.68 -1.63
C ASN A 78 1.12 -10.87 -1.59
N LEU A 79 0.37 -9.97 -2.20
CA LEU A 79 -1.09 -9.99 -2.23
C LEU A 79 -1.56 -10.53 -3.57
N ASN A 80 -2.48 -11.49 -3.53
CA ASN A 80 -3.19 -11.98 -4.71
C ASN A 80 -4.64 -11.51 -4.63
N LEU A 81 -4.99 -10.50 -5.42
CA LEU A 81 -6.32 -9.87 -5.39
C LEU A 81 -7.44 -10.81 -5.86
N ASN A 82 -7.11 -11.87 -6.60
CA ASN A 82 -8.09 -12.93 -6.92
C ASN A 82 -8.56 -13.68 -5.65
N LYS A 83 -7.80 -13.58 -4.56
CA LYS A 83 -8.13 -14.13 -3.26
C LYS A 83 -8.61 -13.04 -2.30
N ARG A 84 -9.66 -12.32 -2.71
CA ARG A 84 -10.20 -11.15 -2.00
C ARG A 84 -10.33 -11.35 -0.48
N ASN A 85 -10.85 -12.49 -0.03
CA ASN A 85 -11.07 -12.74 1.40
C ASN A 85 -9.74 -12.86 2.17
N GLU A 86 -8.71 -13.47 1.59
CA GLU A 86 -7.37 -13.56 2.21
C GLU A 86 -6.74 -12.16 2.30
N VAL A 87 -6.87 -11.36 1.25
CA VAL A 87 -6.33 -9.99 1.21
C VAL A 87 -7.07 -9.08 2.20
N SER A 88 -8.40 -9.15 2.25
CA SER A 88 -9.22 -8.36 3.19
C SER A 88 -8.86 -8.68 4.64
N ALA A 89 -8.75 -9.97 4.99
CA ALA A 89 -8.35 -10.40 6.34
C ALA A 89 -6.92 -9.95 6.71
N LEU A 90 -6.02 -9.83 5.73
CA LEU A 90 -4.67 -9.34 5.95
C LEU A 90 -4.65 -7.82 6.12
N LEU A 91 -5.32 -7.08 5.23
CA LEU A 91 -5.38 -5.62 5.29
C LEU A 91 -6.15 -5.12 6.51
N SER A 92 -7.09 -5.91 7.05
CA SER A 92 -7.77 -5.57 8.30
C SER A 92 -6.86 -5.62 9.53
N VAL A 93 -5.66 -6.20 9.45
CA VAL A 93 -4.69 -6.13 10.57
C VAL A 93 -4.02 -4.75 10.62
N PHE A 94 -3.95 -4.05 9.48
CA PHE A 94 -3.28 -2.76 9.34
C PHE A 94 -4.30 -1.61 9.47
N HIS A 95 -5.12 -1.67 10.51
CA HIS A 95 -6.31 -0.82 10.72
C HIS A 95 -6.03 0.67 10.85
#